data_AF-A0A640TR69-F1
#
_entry.id   AF-A0A640TR69-F1
#
_cell.length_a   1.000
_cell.length_b   1.000
_cell.length_c   1.000
_cell.angle_alpha   90.00
_cell.angle_beta   90.00
_cell.angle_gamma   90.00
#
_symmetry.space_group_name_H-M   'P 1'
#
loop_
_entity.id
_entity.type
_entity.pdbx_description
1 polymer ?
#
loop_
_entity_poly.entity_id
_entity_poly.type
_entity_poly.pdbx_seq_one_letter_code
_entity_poly.pdbx_strand_id
1 'polypeptide(L)'
;MEPTDNDRRVPDRYEPGEGCLTTAVRLPVRIVVLVLVVPVRLVWDALAALGRAFHRTALRPLGRGFAWLWRTLVVIPVTWTWRTLVVAPLSWLWRTLAVAPAVWLWRYALTPLGRGLAWLVRGLGVALVWLGKALFVWPWVALWRYVLAPVGRGIGVVVAWLVRYLVVVPARWLYAAVLTPVGRGIAWLVRGLGVALVWLGKALFVWPWVALWRYVLAPVGRGIAVAVAWLVRYLVVVPAQWLYTSVLTPVGRGIAWLVRGLGTVLATLVRWVVVVPLVALWRYVLLPAGRALAAVVTVVVREAGAAFGHCWRVAGIISRAIGRFLGTLLRWVFVEPVRWVYRTVLTPLGHGIRDGIWKPVRQALRTARETVRQTRQELRRALFGAPREPRRAAAVPPRREP
;
A
#
# COMPACT_ATOMS: atom_id res chain seq x y z
N MET A 1 6.28 39.63 67.04
CA MET A 1 5.71 38.61 66.15
C MET A 1 4.22 38.59 66.38
N GLU A 2 3.46 39.21 65.50
CA GLU A 2 2.01 39.05 65.41
C GLU A 2 1.65 37.61 64.98
N PRO A 3 0.51 37.12 65.46
CA PRO A 3 -0.55 36.75 64.54
C PRO A 3 -1.87 37.45 64.89
N THR A 4 -2.61 37.72 63.82
CA THR A 4 -3.72 38.65 63.69
C THR A 4 -5.05 38.12 64.25
N ASP A 5 -5.70 39.02 64.99
CA ASP A 5 -7.14 39.28 65.12
C ASP A 5 -8.05 38.58 64.08
N ASN A 6 -9.09 37.85 64.52
CA ASN A 6 -10.44 38.41 64.59
C ASN A 6 -11.51 37.38 65.02
N ASP A 7 -12.42 37.87 65.84
CA ASP A 7 -13.85 37.55 65.79
C ASP A 7 -14.35 36.21 66.36
N ARG A 8 -14.63 36.18 67.67
CA ARG A 8 -16.00 36.39 68.21
C ARG A 8 -16.13 35.87 69.63
N ARG A 9 -16.24 36.83 70.56
CA ARG A 9 -17.00 36.62 71.79
C ARG A 9 -18.45 36.32 71.41
N VAL A 10 -18.96 35.16 71.81
CA VAL A 10 -20.38 34.83 71.84
C VAL A 10 -20.69 34.43 73.29
N PRO A 11 -21.72 35.00 73.91
CA PRO A 11 -21.80 35.19 75.36
C PRO A 11 -22.19 33.91 76.10
N ASP A 12 -21.93 33.91 77.41
CA ASP A 12 -22.51 32.97 78.36
C ASP A 12 -24.01 32.80 78.04
N ARG A 13 -24.38 31.60 77.60
CA ARG A 13 -25.79 31.24 77.53
C ARG A 13 -26.28 31.14 78.96
N TYR A 14 -26.94 32.22 79.37
CA TYR A 14 -27.95 32.30 80.40
C TYR A 14 -28.56 30.91 80.67
N GLU A 15 -28.19 30.26 81.77
CA GLU A 15 -28.99 29.17 82.32
C GLU A 15 -30.23 29.85 82.91
N PRO A 16 -31.42 29.73 82.28
CA PRO A 16 -32.62 30.11 82.98
C PRO A 16 -32.79 29.02 84.03
N GLY A 17 -32.53 29.38 85.29
CA GLY A 17 -32.53 28.45 86.42
C GLY A 17 -33.55 27.35 86.23
N GLU A 18 -33.07 26.11 86.19
CA GLU A 18 -33.87 24.90 86.16
C GLU A 18 -34.61 24.80 87.50
N GLY A 19 -35.60 25.67 87.68
CA GLY A 19 -36.62 25.50 88.68
C GLY A 19 -37.28 24.16 88.39
N CYS A 20 -37.50 23.38 89.43
CA CYS A 20 -38.17 22.09 89.42
C CYS A 20 -39.46 22.05 88.56
N LEU A 21 -40.06 23.21 88.23
CA LEU A 21 -41.17 23.39 87.29
C LEU A 21 -40.85 23.06 85.82
N THR A 22 -39.70 23.44 85.23
CA THR A 22 -39.44 23.15 83.80
C THR A 22 -39.13 21.68 83.57
N THR A 23 -38.46 21.02 84.52
CA THR A 23 -38.25 19.58 84.50
C THR A 23 -39.53 18.82 84.84
N ALA A 24 -40.33 19.26 85.82
CA ALA A 24 -41.63 18.64 86.13
C ALA A 24 -42.68 18.83 85.02
N VAL A 25 -42.59 19.89 84.21
CA VAL A 25 -43.46 20.09 83.03
C VAL A 25 -42.90 19.39 81.79
N ARG A 26 -41.58 19.34 81.59
CA ARG A 26 -40.99 18.62 80.44
C ARG A 26 -40.98 17.12 80.59
N LEU A 27 -40.87 16.56 81.80
CA LEU A 27 -40.91 15.12 82.01
C LEU A 27 -42.23 14.49 81.49
N PRO A 28 -43.43 14.99 81.83
CA PRO A 28 -44.68 14.44 81.29
C PRO A 28 -44.81 14.72 79.79
N VAL A 29 -44.38 15.88 79.30
CA VAL A 29 -44.40 16.17 77.85
C VAL A 29 -43.47 15.22 77.09
N ARG A 30 -42.27 14.92 77.60
CA ARG A 30 -41.35 13.95 76.99
C ARG A 30 -41.90 12.54 77.07
N ILE A 31 -42.52 12.15 78.20
CA ILE A 31 -43.19 10.84 78.33
C ILE A 31 -44.35 10.74 77.35
N VAL A 32 -45.19 11.78 77.21
CA VAL A 32 -46.28 11.81 76.21
C VAL A 32 -45.73 11.75 74.79
N VAL A 33 -44.71 12.53 74.46
CA VAL A 33 -44.07 12.47 73.14
C VAL A 33 -43.46 11.08 72.90
N LEU A 34 -42.84 10.45 73.89
CA LEU A 34 -42.24 9.13 73.72
C LEU A 34 -43.32 8.03 73.60
N VAL A 35 -44.36 8.09 74.44
CA VAL A 35 -45.49 7.15 74.44
C VAL A 35 -46.39 7.32 73.21
N LEU A 36 -46.41 8.50 72.57
CA LEU A 36 -47.32 8.78 71.46
C LEU A 36 -46.59 8.87 70.11
N VAL A 37 -45.45 9.56 70.05
CA VAL A 37 -44.68 9.75 68.81
C VAL A 37 -43.82 8.53 68.48
N VAL A 38 -43.25 7.82 69.46
CA VAL A 38 -42.44 6.62 69.17
C VAL A 38 -43.30 5.50 68.58
N PRO A 39 -44.47 5.12 69.12
CA PRO A 39 -45.29 4.09 68.47
C PRO A 39 -45.85 4.56 67.14
N VAL A 40 -46.21 5.84 66.97
CA VAL A 40 -46.60 6.36 65.65
C VAL A 40 -45.44 6.26 64.64
N ARG A 41 -44.21 6.57 65.04
CA ARG A 41 -43.02 6.36 64.21
C ARG A 41 -42.75 4.89 63.93
N LEU A 42 -42.93 4.02 64.92
CA LEU A 42 -42.74 2.58 64.75
C LEU A 42 -43.76 2.01 63.76
N VAL A 43 -45.01 2.47 63.85
CA VAL A 43 -46.09 2.14 62.92
C VAL A 43 -45.77 2.69 61.52
N TRP A 44 -45.23 3.90 61.42
CA TRP A 44 -44.81 4.47 60.14
C TRP A 44 -43.62 3.73 59.52
N ASP A 45 -42.61 3.38 60.31
CA ASP A 45 -41.46 2.60 59.86
C ASP A 45 -41.86 1.17 59.50
N ALA A 46 -42.82 0.57 60.22
CA ALA A 46 -43.43 -0.70 59.88
C ALA A 46 -44.22 -0.62 58.56
N LEU A 47 -45.03 0.42 58.36
CA LEU A 47 -45.74 0.68 57.09
C LEU A 47 -44.77 0.91 55.92
N ALA A 48 -43.70 1.67 56.13
CA ALA A 48 -42.67 1.91 55.12
C ALA A 48 -41.85 0.65 54.83
N ALA A 49 -41.61 -0.20 55.84
CA ALA A 49 -40.99 -1.51 55.66
C ALA A 49 -41.92 -2.46 54.90
N LEU A 50 -43.21 -2.48 55.22
CA LEU A 50 -44.23 -3.28 54.53
C LEU A 50 -44.39 -2.82 53.07
N GLY A 51 -44.42 -1.51 52.83
CA GLY A 51 -44.46 -0.94 51.47
C GLY A 51 -43.21 -1.27 50.65
N ARG A 52 -42.02 -1.23 51.27
CA ARG A 52 -40.76 -1.65 50.62
C ARG A 52 -40.72 -3.17 50.38
N ALA A 53 -41.24 -3.97 51.31
CA ALA A 53 -41.36 -5.41 51.16
C ALA A 53 -42.34 -5.74 50.02
N PHE A 54 -43.51 -5.10 49.98
CA PHE A 54 -44.52 -5.25 48.93
C PHE A 54 -43.98 -4.82 47.56
N HIS A 55 -43.21 -3.74 47.50
CA HIS A 55 -42.58 -3.32 46.25
C HIS A 55 -41.54 -4.33 45.74
N ARG A 56 -40.77 -4.96 46.65
CA ARG A 56 -39.78 -5.97 46.29
C ARG A 56 -40.38 -7.33 45.95
N THR A 57 -41.47 -7.73 46.62
CA THR A 57 -42.07 -9.07 46.48
C THR A 57 -43.22 -9.13 45.49
N ALA A 58 -43.96 -8.05 45.25
CA ALA A 58 -45.08 -8.03 44.31
C ALA A 58 -44.75 -7.20 43.05
N LEU A 59 -44.32 -5.95 43.21
CA LEU A 59 -44.15 -5.03 42.07
C LEU A 59 -42.94 -5.37 41.19
N ARG A 60 -41.82 -5.84 41.77
CA ARG A 60 -40.66 -6.31 40.97
C ARG A 60 -40.95 -7.56 40.14
N PRO A 61 -41.52 -8.66 40.67
CA PRO A 61 -41.84 -9.82 39.85
C PRO A 61 -42.96 -9.55 38.84
N LEU A 62 -43.98 -8.75 39.20
CA LEU A 62 -45.00 -8.32 38.24
C LEU A 62 -44.42 -7.45 37.14
N GLY A 63 -43.53 -6.51 37.46
CA GLY A 63 -42.82 -5.69 36.46
C GLY A 63 -41.96 -6.53 35.51
N ARG A 64 -41.29 -7.58 36.01
CA ARG A 64 -40.55 -8.52 35.15
C ARG A 64 -41.47 -9.39 34.31
N GLY A 65 -42.57 -9.88 34.88
CA GLY A 65 -43.58 -10.66 34.17
C GLY A 65 -44.21 -9.85 33.05
N PHE A 66 -44.57 -8.59 33.31
CA PHE A 66 -45.12 -7.67 32.32
C PHE A 66 -44.09 -7.29 31.26
N ALA A 67 -42.82 -7.05 31.63
CA ALA A 67 -41.76 -6.79 30.67
C ALA A 67 -41.43 -8.01 29.79
N TRP A 68 -41.55 -9.22 30.34
CA TRP A 68 -41.41 -10.47 29.60
C TRP A 68 -42.59 -10.69 28.66
N LEU A 69 -43.83 -10.48 29.13
CA LEU A 69 -45.04 -10.51 28.32
C LEU A 69 -44.98 -9.49 27.19
N TRP A 70 -44.65 -8.24 27.48
CA TRP A 70 -44.49 -7.20 26.46
C TRP A 70 -43.41 -7.56 25.43
N ARG A 71 -42.25 -8.04 25.88
CA ARG A 71 -41.19 -8.48 24.97
C ARG A 71 -41.68 -9.62 24.08
N THR A 72 -42.34 -10.61 24.67
CA THR A 72 -42.70 -11.84 23.96
C THR A 72 -43.89 -11.65 23.05
N LEU A 73 -44.91 -10.92 23.51
CA LEU A 73 -46.19 -10.75 22.84
C LEU A 73 -46.20 -9.59 21.83
N VAL A 74 -45.34 -8.58 22.02
CA VAL A 74 -45.30 -7.39 21.16
C VAL A 74 -43.95 -7.25 20.48
N VAL A 75 -42.86 -7.22 21.24
CA VAL A 75 -41.54 -6.92 20.65
C VAL A 75 -41.08 -8.02 19.70
N ILE A 76 -41.19 -9.30 20.07
CA ILE A 76 -40.81 -10.43 19.22
C ILE A 76 -41.61 -10.46 17.91
N PRO A 77 -42.97 -10.43 17.93
CA PRO A 77 -43.72 -10.45 16.69
C PRO A 77 -43.49 -9.18 15.87
N VAL A 78 -43.46 -7.99 16.47
CA VAL A 78 -43.19 -6.75 15.72
C VAL A 78 -41.79 -6.76 15.09
N THR A 79 -40.76 -7.23 15.80
CA THR A 79 -39.41 -7.34 15.22
C THR A 79 -39.32 -8.42 14.16
N TRP A 80 -40.05 -9.54 14.31
CA TRP A 80 -40.14 -10.56 13.28
C TRP A 80 -40.82 -10.02 12.03
N THR A 81 -41.97 -9.36 12.19
CA THR A 81 -42.76 -8.73 11.12
C THR A 81 -41.97 -7.64 10.42
N TRP A 82 -41.28 -6.76 11.14
CA TRP A 82 -40.40 -5.75 10.56
C TRP A 82 -39.23 -6.38 9.80
N ARG A 83 -38.59 -7.40 10.39
CA ARG A 83 -37.48 -8.11 9.72
C ARG A 83 -37.92 -8.81 8.44
N THR A 84 -39.09 -9.42 8.44
CA THR A 84 -39.57 -10.21 7.30
C THR A 84 -40.25 -9.35 6.24
N LEU A 85 -41.07 -8.36 6.62
CA LEU A 85 -41.81 -7.52 5.66
C LEU A 85 -41.02 -6.32 5.15
N VAL A 86 -40.02 -5.83 5.90
CA VAL A 86 -39.29 -4.62 5.51
C VAL A 86 -37.83 -4.93 5.26
N VAL A 87 -37.13 -5.50 6.25
CA VAL A 87 -35.68 -5.69 6.13
C VAL A 87 -35.33 -6.75 5.08
N ALA A 88 -36.04 -7.88 5.06
CA ALA A 88 -35.80 -8.95 4.09
C ALA A 88 -36.01 -8.48 2.63
N PRO A 89 -37.17 -7.90 2.25
CA PRO A 89 -37.36 -7.41 0.88
C PRO A 89 -36.46 -6.23 0.57
N LEU A 90 -36.20 -5.31 1.49
CA LEU A 90 -35.27 -4.19 1.24
C LEU A 90 -33.83 -4.68 1.05
N SER A 91 -33.40 -5.70 1.82
CA SER A 91 -32.08 -6.31 1.67
C SER A 91 -31.96 -7.12 0.38
N TRP A 92 -33.03 -7.81 -0.01
CA TRP A 92 -33.10 -8.52 -1.27
C TRP A 92 -33.03 -7.52 -2.41
N LEU A 93 -33.88 -6.48 -2.38
CA LEU A 93 -33.91 -5.39 -3.35
C LEU A 93 -32.53 -4.74 -3.49
N TRP A 94 -31.88 -4.37 -2.39
CA TRP A 94 -30.52 -3.82 -2.39
C TRP A 94 -29.51 -4.79 -3.02
N ARG A 95 -29.57 -6.08 -2.66
CA ARG A 95 -28.68 -7.09 -3.23
C ARG A 95 -28.89 -7.28 -4.73
N THR A 96 -30.13 -7.27 -5.21
CA THR A 96 -30.44 -7.42 -6.64
C THR A 96 -30.23 -6.14 -7.45
N LEU A 97 -30.60 -4.97 -6.93
CA LEU A 97 -30.54 -3.70 -7.67
C LEU A 97 -29.20 -2.97 -7.55
N ALA A 98 -28.46 -3.12 -6.44
CA ALA A 98 -27.20 -2.43 -6.25
C ALA A 98 -26.02 -3.40 -6.32
N VAL A 99 -26.07 -4.48 -5.55
CA VAL A 99 -24.91 -5.39 -5.42
C VAL A 99 -24.71 -6.23 -6.67
N ALA A 100 -25.77 -6.82 -7.24
CA ALA A 100 -25.66 -7.64 -8.45
C ALA A 100 -25.12 -6.84 -9.65
N PRO A 101 -25.62 -5.63 -10.00
CA PRO A 101 -25.05 -4.84 -11.08
C PRO A 101 -23.66 -4.30 -10.73
N ALA A 102 -23.37 -3.93 -9.48
CA ALA A 102 -22.01 -3.52 -9.09
C ALA A 102 -21.00 -4.68 -9.24
N VAL A 103 -21.39 -5.90 -8.86
CA VAL A 103 -20.55 -7.10 -9.02
C VAL A 103 -20.43 -7.47 -10.49
N TRP A 104 -21.49 -7.33 -11.27
CA TRP A 104 -21.44 -7.55 -12.72
C TRP A 104 -20.52 -6.53 -13.39
N LEU A 105 -20.64 -5.24 -13.07
CA LEU A 105 -19.76 -4.18 -13.56
C LEU A 105 -18.31 -4.42 -13.14
N TRP A 106 -18.08 -4.84 -11.91
CA TRP A 106 -16.75 -5.22 -11.44
C TRP A 106 -16.17 -6.38 -12.26
N ARG A 107 -16.94 -7.47 -12.40
CA ARG A 107 -16.50 -8.70 -13.07
C ARG A 107 -16.33 -8.54 -14.59
N TYR A 108 -17.23 -7.81 -15.24
CA TYR A 108 -17.25 -7.69 -16.69
C TYR A 108 -16.60 -6.41 -17.23
N ALA A 109 -16.53 -5.33 -16.47
CA ALA A 109 -15.87 -4.09 -16.92
C ALA A 109 -14.49 -3.92 -16.28
N LEU A 110 -14.38 -4.02 -14.94
CA LEU A 110 -13.13 -3.72 -14.24
C LEU A 110 -12.08 -4.84 -14.33
N THR A 111 -12.48 -6.12 -14.29
CA THR A 111 -11.51 -7.22 -14.44
C THR A 111 -10.82 -7.28 -15.79
N PRO A 112 -11.50 -7.14 -16.95
CA PRO A 112 -10.80 -7.11 -18.23
C PRO A 112 -9.93 -5.86 -18.40
N LEU A 113 -10.37 -4.70 -17.89
CA LEU A 113 -9.53 -3.50 -17.84
C LEU A 113 -8.28 -3.71 -16.99
N GLY A 114 -8.42 -4.33 -15.81
CA GLY A 114 -7.30 -4.68 -14.95
C GLY A 114 -6.31 -5.67 -15.60
N ARG A 115 -6.81 -6.66 -16.34
CA ARG A 115 -5.95 -7.58 -17.12
C ARG A 115 -5.28 -6.89 -18.30
N GLY A 116 -5.99 -6.01 -19.00
CA GLY A 116 -5.42 -5.21 -20.10
C GLY A 116 -4.30 -4.30 -19.61
N LEU A 117 -4.50 -3.62 -18.48
CA LEU A 117 -3.48 -2.80 -17.85
C LEU A 117 -2.28 -3.63 -17.36
N ALA A 118 -2.53 -4.79 -16.73
CA ALA A 118 -1.47 -5.69 -16.30
C ALA A 118 -0.68 -6.27 -17.48
N TRP A 119 -1.33 -6.52 -18.61
CA TRP A 119 -0.67 -6.96 -19.84
C TRP A 119 0.21 -5.85 -20.43
N LEU A 120 -0.29 -4.60 -20.46
CA LEU A 120 0.50 -3.43 -20.87
C LEU A 120 1.74 -3.23 -20.00
N VAL A 121 1.59 -3.26 -18.67
CA VAL A 121 2.72 -3.11 -17.74
C VAL A 121 3.75 -4.22 -17.91
N ARG A 122 3.30 -5.48 -18.09
CA ARG A 122 4.21 -6.60 -18.38
C ARG A 122 4.91 -6.44 -19.72
N GLY A 123 4.18 -6.06 -20.78
CA GLY A 123 4.75 -5.80 -22.10
C GLY A 123 5.82 -4.71 -22.04
N LEU A 124 5.57 -3.63 -21.30
CA LEU A 124 6.49 -2.53 -21.09
C LEU A 124 7.72 -2.97 -20.29
N GLY A 125 7.55 -3.79 -19.25
CA GLY A 125 8.66 -4.38 -18.49
C GLY A 125 9.54 -5.30 -19.34
N VAL A 126 8.95 -6.14 -20.20
CA VAL A 126 9.69 -7.00 -21.13
C VAL A 126 10.45 -6.17 -22.16
N ALA A 127 9.82 -5.12 -22.70
CA ALA A 127 10.46 -4.20 -23.63
C ALA A 127 11.66 -3.49 -22.99
N LEU A 128 11.54 -3.04 -21.73
CA LEU A 128 12.62 -2.39 -21.00
C LEU A 128 13.80 -3.35 -20.74
N VAL A 129 13.52 -4.60 -20.40
CA VAL A 129 14.54 -5.64 -20.19
C VAL A 129 15.26 -5.97 -21.50
N TRP A 130 14.52 -6.06 -22.60
CA TRP A 130 15.09 -6.25 -23.92
C TRP A 130 15.97 -5.07 -24.34
N LEU A 131 15.50 -3.85 -24.10
CA LEU A 131 16.27 -2.63 -24.36
C LEU A 131 17.56 -2.62 -23.53
N GLY A 132 17.49 -2.99 -22.24
CA GLY A 132 18.67 -3.14 -21.40
C GLY A 132 19.65 -4.20 -21.92
N LYS A 133 19.15 -5.36 -22.35
CA LYS A 133 19.99 -6.41 -22.97
C LYS A 133 20.62 -5.93 -24.29
N ALA A 134 19.86 -5.24 -25.12
CA ALA A 134 20.31 -4.75 -26.42
C ALA A 134 21.32 -3.60 -26.29
N LEU A 135 21.17 -2.73 -25.29
CA LEU A 135 22.09 -1.61 -25.08
C LEU A 135 23.33 -1.98 -24.28
N PHE A 136 23.25 -2.95 -23.35
CA PHE A 136 24.36 -3.27 -22.48
C PHE A 136 25.05 -4.58 -22.85
N VAL A 137 24.28 -5.66 -22.99
CA VAL A 137 24.84 -7.00 -23.18
C VAL A 137 25.37 -7.18 -24.60
N TRP A 138 24.61 -6.74 -25.61
CA TRP A 138 25.02 -6.94 -27.01
C TRP A 138 26.28 -6.15 -27.38
N PRO A 139 26.45 -4.87 -26.99
CA PRO A 139 27.68 -4.13 -27.26
C PRO A 139 28.87 -4.68 -26.49
N TRP A 140 28.67 -5.15 -25.26
CA TRP A 140 29.73 -5.79 -24.49
C TRP A 140 30.17 -7.12 -25.11
N VAL A 141 29.22 -7.96 -25.54
CA VAL A 141 29.50 -9.22 -26.25
C VAL A 141 30.17 -8.95 -27.60
N ALA A 142 29.74 -7.90 -28.32
CA ALA A 142 30.38 -7.46 -29.55
C ALA A 142 31.82 -6.99 -29.28
N LEU A 143 32.04 -6.16 -28.26
CA LEU A 143 33.37 -5.72 -27.84
C LEU A 143 34.27 -6.92 -27.51
N TRP A 144 33.74 -7.90 -26.78
CA TRP A 144 34.50 -9.10 -26.42
C TRP A 144 34.87 -9.92 -27.65
N ARG A 145 33.91 -10.13 -28.57
CA ARG A 145 34.06 -11.00 -29.74
C ARG A 145 34.86 -10.35 -30.87
N TYR A 146 34.72 -9.05 -31.06
CA TYR A 146 35.36 -8.29 -32.15
C TYR A 146 36.62 -7.55 -31.73
N VAL A 147 36.85 -7.28 -30.44
CA VAL A 147 38.05 -6.55 -29.97
C VAL A 147 38.91 -7.40 -29.04
N LEU A 148 38.38 -7.89 -27.90
CA LEU A 148 39.21 -8.62 -26.93
C LEU A 148 39.72 -9.96 -27.46
N ALA A 149 38.84 -10.75 -28.09
CA ALA A 149 39.21 -12.06 -28.63
C ALA A 149 40.27 -12.00 -29.74
N PRO A 150 40.20 -11.07 -30.73
CA PRO A 150 41.28 -10.92 -31.71
C PRO A 150 42.54 -10.30 -31.11
N VAL A 151 42.44 -9.36 -30.16
CA VAL A 151 43.62 -8.80 -29.49
C VAL A 151 44.35 -9.87 -28.68
N GLY A 152 43.64 -10.69 -27.91
CA GLY A 152 44.22 -11.81 -27.17
C GLY A 152 44.88 -12.85 -28.09
N ARG A 153 44.25 -13.16 -29.24
CA ARG A 153 44.85 -14.02 -30.27
C ARG A 153 46.10 -13.38 -30.91
N GLY A 154 46.06 -12.08 -31.18
CA GLY A 154 47.21 -11.33 -31.71
C GLY A 154 48.40 -11.38 -30.77
N ILE A 155 48.18 -11.12 -29.48
CA ILE A 155 49.23 -11.21 -28.45
C ILE A 155 49.79 -12.64 -28.37
N GLY A 156 48.93 -13.66 -28.38
CA GLY A 156 49.36 -15.06 -28.38
C GLY A 156 50.22 -15.44 -29.58
N VAL A 157 49.89 -14.94 -30.78
CA VAL A 157 50.70 -15.15 -31.99
C VAL A 157 52.05 -14.45 -31.88
N VAL A 158 52.08 -13.21 -31.37
CA VAL A 158 53.33 -12.46 -31.17
C VAL A 158 54.23 -13.15 -30.16
N VAL A 159 53.70 -13.62 -29.03
CA VAL A 159 54.46 -14.37 -28.02
C VAL A 159 54.96 -15.70 -28.60
N ALA A 160 54.12 -16.44 -29.32
CA ALA A 160 54.53 -17.69 -29.96
C ALA A 160 55.61 -17.47 -31.04
N TRP A 161 55.53 -16.38 -31.79
CA TRP A 161 56.52 -15.99 -32.78
C TRP A 161 57.85 -15.63 -32.11
N LEU A 162 57.80 -14.85 -31.02
CA LEU A 162 58.97 -14.48 -30.22
C LEU A 162 59.67 -15.72 -29.65
N VAL A 163 58.92 -16.66 -29.05
CA VAL A 163 59.46 -17.92 -28.53
C VAL A 163 60.07 -18.77 -29.65
N ARG A 164 59.38 -18.87 -30.80
CA ARG A 164 59.89 -19.64 -31.93
C ARG A 164 61.20 -19.08 -32.47
N TYR A 165 61.29 -17.77 -32.69
CA TYR A 165 62.51 -17.16 -33.24
C TYR A 165 63.63 -17.00 -32.21
N LEU A 166 63.31 -16.71 -30.96
CA LEU A 166 64.30 -16.44 -29.92
C LEU A 166 64.85 -17.72 -29.28
N VAL A 167 64.05 -18.79 -29.21
CA VAL A 167 64.44 -20.04 -28.52
C VAL A 167 64.57 -21.20 -29.50
N VAL A 168 63.55 -21.41 -30.33
CA VAL A 168 63.47 -22.63 -31.16
C VAL A 168 64.42 -22.55 -32.37
N VAL A 169 64.49 -21.40 -33.05
CA VAL A 169 65.38 -21.21 -34.21
C VAL A 169 66.86 -21.35 -33.85
N PRO A 170 67.41 -20.73 -32.79
CA PRO A 170 68.80 -20.95 -32.41
C PRO A 170 69.06 -22.39 -31.94
N ALA A 171 68.12 -23.03 -31.22
CA ALA A 171 68.22 -24.45 -30.86
C ALA A 171 68.21 -25.37 -32.09
N ARG A 172 67.40 -25.06 -33.11
CA ARG A 172 67.36 -25.81 -34.38
C ARG A 172 68.60 -25.57 -35.23
N TRP A 173 69.16 -24.37 -35.20
CA TRP A 173 70.42 -24.07 -35.89
C TRP A 173 71.57 -24.84 -35.26
N LEU A 174 71.61 -24.95 -33.93
CA LEU A 174 72.57 -25.79 -33.20
C LEU A 174 72.43 -27.28 -33.60
N TYR A 175 71.19 -27.79 -33.72
CA TYR A 175 70.92 -29.15 -34.17
C TYR A 175 71.26 -29.37 -35.65
N ALA A 176 70.96 -28.38 -36.51
CA ALA A 176 71.13 -28.50 -37.95
C ALA A 176 72.58 -28.29 -38.42
N ALA A 177 73.34 -27.41 -37.76
CA ALA A 177 74.74 -27.16 -38.10
C ALA A 177 75.66 -28.32 -37.71
N VAL A 178 75.29 -29.09 -36.67
CA VAL A 178 76.15 -30.15 -36.10
C VAL A 178 75.68 -31.57 -36.45
N LEU A 179 74.38 -31.89 -36.43
CA LEU A 179 73.92 -33.28 -36.61
C LEU A 179 73.52 -33.66 -38.05
N THR A 180 73.16 -32.69 -38.89
CA THR A 180 72.66 -32.99 -40.25
C THR A 180 73.69 -33.33 -41.32
N PRO A 181 74.98 -32.93 -41.28
CA PRO A 181 75.92 -33.30 -42.35
C PRO A 181 76.24 -34.79 -42.37
N VAL A 182 76.17 -35.49 -41.22
CA VAL A 182 76.47 -36.94 -41.14
C VAL A 182 75.26 -37.81 -41.53
N GLY A 183 74.03 -37.40 -41.18
CA GLY A 183 72.82 -38.19 -41.45
C GLY A 183 72.32 -38.16 -42.90
N ARG A 184 72.70 -37.14 -43.69
CA ARG A 184 72.17 -36.94 -45.05
C ARG A 184 72.85 -37.82 -46.10
N GLY A 185 74.12 -38.22 -45.88
CA GLY A 185 74.84 -39.16 -46.76
C GLY A 185 74.34 -40.61 -46.65
N ILE A 186 74.11 -41.08 -45.41
CA ILE A 186 73.64 -42.46 -45.14
C ILE A 186 72.17 -42.63 -45.55
N ALA A 187 71.34 -41.61 -45.33
CA ALA A 187 69.91 -41.69 -45.62
C ALA A 187 69.56 -41.68 -47.11
N TRP A 188 70.48 -41.27 -48.00
CA TRP A 188 70.24 -41.24 -49.44
C TRP A 188 70.42 -42.63 -50.07
N LEU A 189 71.45 -43.39 -49.65
CA LEU A 189 71.68 -44.77 -50.08
C LEU A 189 70.63 -45.75 -49.50
N VAL A 190 70.19 -45.55 -48.25
CA VAL A 190 69.15 -46.40 -47.62
C VAL A 190 67.75 -46.12 -48.19
N ARG A 191 67.45 -44.88 -48.61
CA ARG A 191 66.13 -44.53 -49.17
C ARG A 191 65.87 -45.14 -50.54
N GLY A 192 66.88 -45.26 -51.40
CA GLY A 192 66.72 -45.88 -52.73
C GLY A 192 66.31 -47.36 -52.64
N LEU A 193 66.99 -48.14 -51.78
CA LEU A 193 66.68 -49.55 -51.54
C LEU A 193 65.38 -49.73 -50.73
N GLY A 194 65.17 -48.87 -49.73
CA GLY A 194 63.99 -48.92 -48.86
C GLY A 194 62.68 -48.65 -49.59
N VAL A 195 62.65 -47.73 -50.56
CA VAL A 195 61.43 -47.43 -51.32
C VAL A 195 61.04 -48.61 -52.22
N ALA A 196 62.00 -49.25 -52.88
CA ALA A 196 61.74 -50.42 -53.72
C ALA A 196 61.27 -51.64 -52.90
N LEU A 197 61.91 -51.91 -51.75
CA LEU A 197 61.55 -53.03 -50.88
C LEU A 197 60.21 -52.80 -50.15
N VAL A 198 59.91 -51.55 -49.77
CA VAL A 198 58.62 -51.18 -49.16
C VAL A 198 57.49 -51.23 -50.18
N TRP A 199 57.73 -50.88 -51.44
CA TRP A 199 56.72 -51.06 -52.49
C TRP A 199 56.47 -52.53 -52.80
N LEU A 200 57.52 -53.36 -52.87
CA LEU A 200 57.37 -54.80 -53.06
C LEU A 200 56.67 -55.47 -51.86
N GLY A 201 57.01 -55.07 -50.63
CA GLY A 201 56.33 -55.50 -49.41
C GLY A 201 54.88 -54.99 -49.34
N LYS A 202 54.61 -53.76 -49.77
CA LYS A 202 53.25 -53.24 -49.87
C LYS A 202 52.43 -53.97 -50.93
N ALA A 203 53.01 -54.29 -52.09
CA ALA A 203 52.31 -54.96 -53.17
C ALA A 203 52.07 -56.45 -52.88
N LEU A 204 53.02 -57.16 -52.26
CA LEU A 204 52.89 -58.59 -51.96
C LEU A 204 52.16 -58.88 -50.64
N PHE A 205 52.30 -58.04 -49.63
CA PHE A 205 51.73 -58.30 -48.31
C PHE A 205 50.58 -57.35 -47.99
N VAL A 206 50.79 -56.04 -48.15
CA VAL A 206 49.79 -55.04 -47.71
C VAL A 206 48.59 -55.00 -48.65
N TRP A 207 48.75 -55.06 -49.96
CA TRP A 207 47.62 -54.97 -50.90
C TRP A 207 46.72 -56.21 -50.84
N PRO A 208 47.24 -57.46 -50.83
CA PRO A 208 46.42 -58.64 -50.63
C PRO A 208 45.77 -58.66 -49.25
N TRP A 209 46.49 -58.26 -48.20
CA TRP A 209 45.92 -58.18 -46.85
C TRP A 209 44.88 -57.08 -46.72
N VAL A 210 45.09 -55.90 -47.31
CA VAL A 210 44.12 -54.79 -47.32
C VAL A 210 42.91 -55.14 -48.17
N ALA A 211 43.09 -55.85 -49.30
CA ALA A 211 41.98 -56.37 -50.08
C ALA A 211 41.20 -57.43 -49.30
N LEU A 212 41.88 -58.38 -48.65
CA LEU A 212 41.27 -59.36 -47.76
C LEU A 212 40.53 -58.67 -46.60
N TRP A 213 41.12 -57.63 -46.02
CA TRP A 213 40.51 -56.86 -44.94
C TRP A 213 39.28 -56.08 -45.42
N ARG A 214 39.36 -55.44 -46.59
CA ARG A 214 38.28 -54.58 -47.11
C ARG A 214 37.14 -55.36 -47.75
N TYR A 215 37.42 -56.50 -48.38
CA TYR A 215 36.42 -57.29 -49.10
C TYR A 215 35.93 -58.54 -48.36
N VAL A 216 36.69 -59.06 -47.39
CA VAL A 216 36.30 -60.28 -46.65
C VAL A 216 36.14 -59.98 -45.16
N LEU A 217 37.20 -59.51 -44.49
CA LEU A 217 37.20 -59.36 -43.03
C LEU A 217 36.27 -58.24 -42.52
N ALA A 218 36.23 -57.08 -43.18
CA ALA A 218 35.35 -55.97 -42.81
C ALA A 218 33.85 -56.26 -43.05
N PRO A 219 33.42 -56.87 -44.17
CA PRO A 219 32.02 -57.28 -44.31
C PRO A 219 31.66 -58.46 -43.40
N VAL A 220 32.53 -59.44 -43.21
CA VAL A 220 32.30 -60.55 -42.27
C VAL A 220 32.25 -60.05 -40.83
N GLY A 221 33.17 -59.18 -40.43
CA GLY A 221 33.18 -58.56 -39.10
C GLY A 221 31.95 -57.69 -38.85
N ARG A 222 31.48 -56.94 -39.86
CA ARG A 222 30.20 -56.20 -39.76
C ARG A 222 29.00 -57.14 -39.70
N GLY A 223 29.00 -58.23 -40.46
CA GLY A 223 27.96 -59.26 -40.41
C GLY A 223 27.87 -59.93 -39.04
N ILE A 224 29.03 -60.31 -38.47
CA ILE A 224 29.13 -60.90 -37.13
C ILE A 224 28.74 -59.86 -36.07
N ALA A 225 29.18 -58.61 -36.18
CA ALA A 225 28.81 -57.56 -35.23
C ALA A 225 27.30 -57.28 -35.24
N VAL A 226 26.66 -57.28 -36.41
CA VAL A 226 25.20 -57.15 -36.52
C VAL A 226 24.50 -58.38 -35.94
N ALA A 227 24.99 -59.58 -36.21
CA ALA A 227 24.43 -60.81 -35.66
C ALA A 227 24.56 -60.86 -34.12
N VAL A 228 25.72 -60.50 -33.57
CA VAL A 228 25.95 -60.40 -32.12
C VAL A 228 25.10 -59.28 -31.52
N ALA A 229 24.99 -58.11 -32.15
CA ALA A 229 24.14 -57.03 -31.67
C ALA A 229 22.65 -57.42 -31.69
N TRP A 230 22.21 -58.15 -32.72
CA TRP A 230 20.85 -58.67 -32.81
C TRP A 230 20.59 -59.73 -31.73
N LEU A 231 21.54 -60.65 -31.51
CA LEU A 231 21.47 -61.66 -30.47
C LEU A 231 21.46 -61.03 -29.08
N VAL A 232 22.35 -60.08 -28.78
CA VAL A 232 22.36 -59.35 -27.51
C VAL A 232 21.04 -58.59 -27.33
N ARG A 233 20.53 -57.95 -28.38
CA ARG A 233 19.26 -57.23 -28.31
C ARG A 233 18.10 -58.17 -27.97
N TYR A 234 17.97 -59.30 -28.65
CA TYR A 234 16.86 -60.22 -28.44
C TYR A 234 17.03 -61.11 -27.19
N LEU A 235 18.25 -61.55 -26.88
CA LEU A 235 18.54 -62.51 -25.81
C LEU A 235 18.77 -61.83 -24.46
N VAL A 236 19.26 -60.59 -24.44
CA VAL A 236 19.59 -59.87 -23.20
C VAL A 236 18.70 -58.65 -23.03
N VAL A 237 18.65 -57.76 -24.03
CA VAL A 237 17.98 -56.46 -23.87
C VAL A 237 16.46 -56.61 -23.82
N VAL A 238 15.86 -57.42 -24.70
CA VAL A 238 14.41 -57.67 -24.70
C VAL A 238 13.94 -58.33 -23.40
N PRO A 239 14.56 -59.43 -22.89
CA PRO A 239 14.15 -60.00 -21.62
C PRO A 239 14.50 -59.10 -20.42
N ALA A 240 15.60 -58.36 -20.45
CA ALA A 240 15.89 -57.36 -19.41
C ALA A 240 14.87 -56.22 -19.39
N GLN A 241 14.42 -55.77 -20.57
CA GLN A 241 13.37 -54.76 -20.71
C GLN A 241 12.02 -55.31 -20.23
N TRP A 242 11.71 -56.58 -20.57
CA TRP A 242 10.51 -57.26 -20.07
C TRP A 242 10.54 -57.45 -18.55
N LEU A 243 11.69 -57.77 -17.97
CA LEU A 243 11.88 -57.86 -16.52
C LEU A 243 11.74 -56.48 -15.85
N TYR A 244 12.29 -55.44 -16.46
CA TYR A 244 12.15 -54.07 -15.99
C TYR A 244 10.68 -53.61 -16.00
N THR A 245 9.95 -53.86 -17.09
CA THR A 245 8.56 -53.44 -17.21
C THR A 245 7.62 -54.30 -16.37
N SER A 246 7.82 -55.62 -16.36
CA SER A 246 6.91 -56.58 -15.73
C SER A 246 7.15 -56.75 -14.23
N VAL A 247 8.37 -56.51 -13.73
CA VAL A 247 8.70 -56.69 -12.31
C VAL A 247 9.11 -55.37 -11.67
N LEU A 248 10.10 -54.68 -12.23
CA LEU A 248 10.67 -53.50 -11.58
C LEU A 248 9.69 -52.32 -11.53
N THR A 249 8.89 -52.14 -12.57
CA THR A 249 7.90 -51.06 -12.67
C THR A 249 6.71 -51.25 -11.72
N PRO A 250 6.05 -52.43 -11.62
CA PRO A 250 5.01 -52.63 -10.63
C PRO A 250 5.54 -52.63 -9.19
N VAL A 251 6.74 -53.17 -8.94
CA VAL A 251 7.38 -53.09 -7.62
C VAL A 251 7.68 -51.65 -7.24
N GLY A 252 8.22 -50.85 -8.17
CA GLY A 252 8.45 -49.42 -7.98
C GLY A 252 7.17 -48.64 -7.68
N ARG A 253 6.06 -48.95 -8.38
CA ARG A 253 4.75 -48.36 -8.07
C ARG A 253 4.20 -48.81 -6.72
N GLY A 254 4.39 -50.07 -6.35
CA GLY A 254 3.97 -50.62 -5.06
C GLY A 254 4.70 -49.95 -3.89
N ILE A 255 6.02 -49.82 -3.98
CA ILE A 255 6.84 -49.11 -2.98
C ILE A 255 6.43 -47.65 -2.90
N ALA A 256 6.26 -46.97 -4.04
CA ALA A 256 5.82 -45.58 -4.06
C ALA A 256 4.41 -45.39 -3.48
N TRP A 257 3.52 -46.37 -3.63
CA TRP A 257 2.20 -46.37 -3.02
C TRP A 257 2.29 -46.56 -1.50
N LEU A 258 3.12 -47.48 -1.02
CA LEU A 258 3.35 -47.70 0.42
C LEU A 258 3.97 -46.48 1.10
N VAL A 259 4.98 -45.86 0.49
CA VAL A 259 5.60 -44.63 1.02
C VAL A 259 4.61 -43.48 1.07
N ARG A 260 3.76 -43.32 0.04
CA ARG A 260 2.70 -42.31 0.04
C ARG A 260 1.64 -42.61 1.09
N GLY A 261 1.21 -43.86 1.22
CA GLY A 261 0.28 -44.30 2.26
C GLY A 261 0.82 -43.99 3.65
N LEU A 262 2.07 -44.38 3.93
CA LEU A 262 2.73 -44.09 5.20
C LEU A 262 2.86 -42.59 5.45
N GLY A 263 3.22 -41.81 4.42
CA GLY A 263 3.26 -40.36 4.49
C GLY A 263 1.90 -39.74 4.83
N THR A 264 0.80 -40.24 4.25
CA THR A 264 -0.55 -39.76 4.58
C THR A 264 -0.97 -40.12 6.01
N VAL A 265 -0.61 -41.30 6.49
CA VAL A 265 -0.88 -41.73 7.86
C VAL A 265 -0.09 -40.89 8.85
N LEU A 266 1.21 -40.71 8.62
CA LEU A 266 2.07 -39.88 9.47
C LEU A 266 1.62 -38.42 9.47
N ALA A 267 1.28 -37.86 8.30
CA ALA A 267 0.77 -36.49 8.20
C ALA A 267 -0.57 -36.32 8.94
N THR A 268 -1.44 -37.33 8.87
CA THR A 268 -2.72 -37.33 9.60
C THR A 268 -2.49 -37.42 11.11
N LEU A 269 -1.56 -38.28 11.54
CA LEU A 269 -1.18 -38.41 12.94
C LEU A 269 -0.60 -37.09 13.48
N VAL A 270 0.34 -36.48 12.76
CA VAL A 270 0.92 -35.18 13.12
C VAL A 270 -0.15 -34.09 13.15
N ARG A 271 -1.08 -34.09 12.18
CA ARG A 271 -2.19 -33.14 12.15
C ARG A 271 -3.08 -33.28 13.39
N TRP A 272 -3.42 -34.49 13.80
CA TRP A 272 -4.26 -34.72 14.97
C TRP A 272 -3.52 -34.52 16.30
N VAL A 273 -2.26 -34.92 16.40
CA VAL A 273 -1.47 -34.86 17.63
C VAL A 273 -0.90 -33.47 17.89
N VAL A 274 -0.56 -32.71 16.85
CA VAL A 274 0.09 -31.40 17.00
C VAL A 274 -0.84 -30.30 16.56
N VAL A 275 -1.38 -30.37 15.34
CA VAL A 275 -2.11 -29.23 14.75
C VAL A 275 -3.46 -29.02 15.43
N VAL A 276 -4.23 -30.08 15.69
CA VAL A 276 -5.53 -29.96 16.37
C VAL A 276 -5.39 -29.37 17.78
N PRO A 277 -4.52 -29.88 18.67
CA PRO A 277 -4.35 -29.27 20.00
C PRO A 277 -3.73 -27.88 19.94
N LEU A 278 -2.84 -27.59 18.98
CA LEU A 278 -2.29 -26.24 18.81
C LEU A 278 -3.36 -25.24 18.33
N VAL A 279 -4.24 -25.65 17.42
CA VAL A 279 -5.38 -24.83 16.96
C VAL A 279 -6.41 -24.67 18.07
N ALA A 280 -6.66 -25.70 18.87
CA ALA A 280 -7.52 -25.61 20.05
C ALA A 280 -6.92 -24.64 21.07
N LEU A 281 -5.62 -24.74 21.38
CA LEU A 281 -4.90 -23.81 22.25
C LEU A 281 -5.01 -22.38 21.71
N TRP A 282 -4.83 -22.18 20.41
CA TRP A 282 -4.98 -20.87 19.79
C TRP A 282 -6.41 -20.32 19.92
N ARG A 283 -7.42 -21.14 19.64
CA ARG A 283 -8.82 -20.70 19.61
C ARG A 283 -9.43 -20.51 20.99
N TYR A 284 -9.05 -21.35 21.95
CA TYR A 284 -9.60 -21.35 23.31
C TYR A 284 -8.74 -20.59 24.32
N VAL A 285 -7.44 -20.39 24.08
CA VAL A 285 -6.55 -19.66 25.01
C VAL A 285 -6.04 -18.36 24.40
N LEU A 286 -5.40 -18.41 23.23
CA LEU A 286 -4.78 -17.21 22.64
C LEU A 286 -5.81 -16.20 22.13
N LEU A 287 -6.92 -16.64 21.54
CA LEU A 287 -7.99 -15.76 21.09
C LEU A 287 -8.66 -14.97 22.23
N PRO A 288 -9.12 -15.61 23.32
CA PRO A 288 -9.66 -14.87 24.45
C PRO A 288 -8.59 -14.03 25.17
N ALA A 289 -7.35 -14.50 25.31
CA ALA A 289 -6.25 -13.71 25.87
C ALA A 289 -5.95 -12.48 25.01
N GLY A 290 -5.94 -12.62 23.68
CA GLY A 290 -5.76 -11.52 22.74
C GLY A 290 -6.90 -10.51 22.79
N ARG A 291 -8.15 -10.95 22.98
CA ARG A 291 -9.30 -10.04 23.20
C ARG A 291 -9.20 -9.31 24.54
N ALA A 292 -8.76 -9.97 25.60
CA ALA A 292 -8.52 -9.33 26.89
C ALA A 292 -7.40 -8.29 26.81
N LEU A 293 -6.28 -8.62 26.16
CA LEU A 293 -5.19 -7.67 25.90
C LEU A 293 -5.64 -6.51 25.02
N ALA A 294 -6.41 -6.75 23.95
CA ALA A 294 -6.97 -5.69 23.13
C ALA A 294 -7.92 -4.79 23.91
N ALA A 295 -8.76 -5.35 24.80
CA ALA A 295 -9.62 -4.56 25.67
C ALA A 295 -8.78 -3.67 26.62
N VAL A 296 -7.73 -4.22 27.23
CA VAL A 296 -6.82 -3.45 28.09
C VAL A 296 -6.11 -2.36 27.28
N VAL A 297 -5.54 -2.69 26.12
CA VAL A 297 -4.83 -1.74 25.26
C VAL A 297 -5.78 -0.66 24.75
N THR A 298 -7.00 -1.00 24.34
CA THR A 298 -7.98 0.00 23.89
C THR A 298 -8.41 0.93 25.01
N VAL A 299 -8.53 0.45 26.26
CA VAL A 299 -8.75 1.32 27.42
C VAL A 299 -7.57 2.26 27.60
N VAL A 300 -6.34 1.74 27.60
CA VAL A 300 -5.12 2.56 27.74
C VAL A 300 -5.01 3.62 26.63
N VAL A 301 -5.28 3.24 25.38
CA VAL A 301 -5.28 4.16 24.23
C VAL A 301 -6.40 5.17 24.33
N ARG A 302 -7.58 4.79 24.85
CA ARG A 302 -8.70 5.71 25.04
C ARG A 302 -8.40 6.74 26.12
N GLU A 303 -7.84 6.31 27.25
CA GLU A 303 -7.44 7.21 28.33
C GLU A 303 -6.28 8.12 27.89
N ALA A 304 -5.27 7.57 27.21
CA ALA A 304 -4.19 8.36 26.62
C ALA A 304 -4.72 9.35 25.57
N GLY A 305 -5.63 8.94 24.69
CA GLY A 305 -6.26 9.79 23.68
C GLY A 305 -7.10 10.91 24.31
N ALA A 306 -7.78 10.66 25.42
CA ALA A 306 -8.52 11.67 26.17
C ALA A 306 -7.57 12.71 26.83
N ALA A 307 -6.44 12.25 27.37
CA ALA A 307 -5.41 13.11 27.93
C ALA A 307 -4.74 13.96 26.84
N PHE A 308 -4.32 13.35 25.72
CA PHE A 308 -3.79 14.08 24.56
C PHE A 308 -4.81 15.05 23.97
N GLY A 309 -6.09 14.68 23.94
CA GLY A 309 -7.17 15.56 23.50
C GLY A 309 -7.31 16.82 24.36
N HIS A 310 -7.11 16.73 25.68
CA HIS A 310 -7.06 17.89 26.56
C HIS A 310 -5.83 18.76 26.29
N CYS A 311 -4.65 18.14 26.16
CA CYS A 311 -3.42 18.86 25.82
C CYS A 311 -3.53 19.58 24.47
N TRP A 312 -4.16 18.94 23.47
CA TRP A 312 -4.34 19.54 22.14
C TRP A 312 -5.31 20.71 22.14
N ARG A 313 -6.36 20.65 22.98
CA ARG A 313 -7.31 21.76 23.14
C ARG A 313 -6.64 22.96 23.80
N VAL A 314 -5.76 22.73 24.79
CA VAL A 314 -4.92 23.76 25.41
C VAL A 314 -3.93 24.34 24.40
N ALA A 315 -3.25 23.49 23.62
CA ALA A 315 -2.34 23.92 22.56
C ALA A 315 -3.04 24.78 21.50
N GLY A 316 -4.29 24.44 21.13
CA GLY A 316 -5.10 25.23 20.20
C GLY A 316 -5.48 26.62 20.75
N ILE A 317 -5.76 26.74 22.04
CA ILE A 317 -6.02 28.03 22.70
C ILE A 317 -4.75 28.88 22.70
N ILE A 318 -3.60 28.28 23.04
CA ILE A 318 -2.29 28.95 23.05
C ILE A 318 -1.90 29.39 21.64
N SER A 319 -2.05 28.52 20.64
CA SER A 319 -1.75 28.83 19.23
C SER A 319 -2.61 29.98 18.70
N ARG A 320 -3.91 30.04 19.07
CA ARG A 320 -4.76 31.19 18.72
C ARG A 320 -4.39 32.47 19.45
N ALA A 321 -3.89 32.38 20.69
CA ALA A 321 -3.38 33.53 21.41
C ALA A 321 -2.11 34.07 20.76
N ILE A 322 -1.16 33.19 20.42
CA ILE A 322 0.09 33.53 19.71
C ILE A 322 -0.23 34.08 18.31
N GLY A 323 -1.15 33.45 17.56
CA GLY A 323 -1.55 33.92 16.23
C GLY A 323 -2.21 35.30 16.26
N ARG A 324 -3.04 35.59 17.28
CA ARG A 324 -3.59 36.94 17.48
C ARG A 324 -2.52 37.95 17.86
N PHE A 325 -1.59 37.58 18.73
CA PHE A 325 -0.48 38.43 19.12
C PHE A 325 0.42 38.76 17.92
N LEU A 326 0.82 37.74 17.16
CA LEU A 326 1.66 37.88 15.98
C LEU A 326 0.96 38.65 14.86
N GLY A 327 -0.34 38.40 14.63
CA GLY A 327 -1.14 39.17 13.66
C GLY A 327 -1.29 40.64 14.05
N THR A 328 -1.38 40.92 15.35
CA THR A 328 -1.43 42.30 15.88
C THR A 328 -0.07 42.99 15.71
N LEU A 329 1.03 42.30 16.05
CA LEU A 329 2.39 42.79 15.82
C LEU A 329 2.65 43.06 14.33
N LEU A 330 2.27 42.14 13.44
CA LEU A 330 2.45 42.31 12.00
C LEU A 330 1.65 43.52 11.49
N ARG A 331 0.42 43.70 11.98
CA ARG A 331 -0.40 44.87 11.63
C ARG A 331 0.26 46.16 12.11
N TRP A 332 0.76 46.20 13.33
CA TRP A 332 1.45 47.37 13.88
C TRP A 332 2.76 47.69 13.15
N VAL A 333 3.57 46.68 12.84
CA VAL A 333 4.90 46.85 12.22
C VAL A 333 4.82 47.16 10.73
N PHE A 334 3.89 46.56 10.00
CA PHE A 334 3.83 46.71 8.54
C PHE A 334 2.65 47.55 8.06
N VAL A 335 1.46 47.31 8.60
CA VAL A 335 0.23 47.86 8.04
C VAL A 335 0.00 49.30 8.52
N GLU A 336 0.18 49.58 9.81
CA GLU A 336 0.05 50.93 10.38
C GLU A 336 0.97 51.95 9.67
N PRO A 337 2.29 51.71 9.53
CA PRO A 337 3.19 52.68 8.91
C PRO A 337 2.92 52.83 7.40
N VAL A 338 2.62 51.75 6.68
CA VAL A 338 2.25 51.85 5.26
C VAL A 338 0.94 52.62 5.08
N ARG A 339 -0.04 52.41 5.97
CA ARG A 339 -1.31 53.14 5.94
C ARG A 339 -1.12 54.62 6.27
N TRP A 340 -0.20 54.95 7.17
CA TRP A 340 0.21 56.33 7.44
C TRP A 340 0.89 56.95 6.23
N VAL A 341 1.88 56.29 5.60
CA VAL A 341 2.55 56.79 4.38
C VAL A 341 1.54 56.98 3.25
N TYR A 342 0.62 56.04 3.06
CA TYR A 342 -0.44 56.18 2.06
C TYR A 342 -1.31 57.41 2.32
N ARG A 343 -1.75 57.61 3.56
CA ARG A 343 -2.62 58.75 3.90
C ARG A 343 -1.89 60.09 3.91
N THR A 344 -0.68 60.13 4.44
CA THR A 344 0.08 61.36 4.65
C THR A 344 0.84 61.80 3.42
N VAL A 345 1.26 60.86 2.55
CA VAL A 345 2.11 61.17 1.39
C VAL A 345 1.36 60.95 0.09
N LEU A 346 0.79 59.76 -0.13
CA LEU A 346 0.16 59.42 -1.41
C LEU A 346 -1.19 60.13 -1.64
N THR A 347 -2.01 60.29 -0.60
CA THR A 347 -3.29 60.99 -0.73
C THR A 347 -3.13 62.48 -1.11
N PRO A 348 -2.28 63.29 -0.45
CA PRO A 348 -2.09 64.68 -0.86
C PRO A 348 -1.36 64.81 -2.20
N LEU A 349 -0.41 63.92 -2.52
CA LEU A 349 0.20 63.88 -3.86
C LEU A 349 -0.82 63.57 -4.96
N GLY A 350 -1.74 62.63 -4.70
CA GLY A 350 -2.82 62.30 -5.62
C GLY A 350 -3.77 63.48 -5.88
N HIS A 351 -4.08 64.26 -4.83
CA HIS A 351 -4.88 65.48 -4.98
C HIS A 351 -4.10 66.57 -5.72
N GLY A 352 -2.82 66.79 -5.39
CA GLY A 352 -1.97 67.77 -6.07
C GLY A 352 -1.81 67.51 -7.57
N ILE A 353 -1.60 66.25 -7.97
CA ILE A 353 -1.49 65.87 -9.39
C ILE A 353 -2.84 66.01 -10.10
N ARG A 354 -3.93 65.61 -9.43
CA ARG A 354 -5.28 65.68 -10.00
C ARG A 354 -5.73 67.13 -10.21
N ASP A 355 -5.47 67.99 -9.24
CA ASP A 355 -5.91 69.38 -9.27
C ASP A 355 -4.97 70.28 -10.06
N GLY A 356 -3.65 70.07 -9.94
CA GLY A 356 -2.65 70.89 -10.63
C GLY A 356 -2.47 70.58 -12.11
N ILE A 357 -2.52 69.31 -12.50
CA ILE A 357 -2.16 68.89 -13.88
C ILE A 357 -3.40 68.41 -14.64
N TRP A 358 -4.22 67.58 -14.01
CA TRP A 358 -5.28 66.89 -14.76
C TRP A 358 -6.51 67.75 -15.04
N LYS A 359 -6.89 68.66 -14.12
CA LYS A 359 -7.98 69.62 -14.35
C LYS A 359 -7.72 70.57 -15.53
N PRO A 360 -6.57 71.27 -15.62
CA PRO A 360 -6.31 72.18 -16.74
C PRO A 360 -6.18 71.45 -18.07
N VAL A 361 -5.54 70.27 -18.10
CA VAL A 361 -5.47 69.43 -19.31
C VAL A 361 -6.87 69.02 -19.77
N ARG A 362 -7.75 68.60 -18.85
CA ARG A 362 -9.12 68.21 -19.19
C ARG A 362 -9.95 69.39 -19.70
N GLN A 363 -9.72 70.60 -19.18
CA GLN A 363 -10.36 71.82 -19.68
C GLN A 363 -9.86 72.17 -21.09
N ALA A 364 -8.55 72.13 -21.34
CA ALA A 364 -7.97 72.36 -22.66
C ALA A 364 -8.45 71.33 -23.70
N LEU A 365 -8.63 70.06 -23.30
CA LEU A 365 -9.18 69.02 -24.17
C LEU A 365 -10.67 69.24 -24.49
N ARG A 366 -11.44 69.80 -23.56
CA ARG A 366 -12.85 70.13 -23.82
C ARG A 366 -12.98 71.29 -24.79
N THR A 367 -12.19 72.36 -24.64
CA THR A 367 -12.21 73.50 -25.56
C THR A 367 -11.77 73.10 -26.98
N ALA A 368 -10.72 72.26 -27.10
CA ALA A 368 -10.30 71.69 -28.38
C ALA A 368 -11.38 70.79 -29.02
N ARG A 369 -12.10 70.02 -28.20
CA ARG A 369 -13.17 69.14 -28.69
C ARG A 369 -14.42 69.90 -29.11
N GLU A 370 -14.75 70.98 -28.41
CA GLU A 370 -15.86 71.86 -28.74
C GLU A 370 -15.60 72.62 -30.04
N THR A 371 -14.39 73.17 -30.23
CA THR A 371 -13.96 73.80 -31.49
C THR A 371 -14.04 72.82 -32.66
N VAL A 372 -13.50 71.60 -32.53
CA VAL A 372 -13.60 70.58 -33.59
C VAL A 372 -15.06 70.21 -33.91
N ARG A 373 -15.92 70.10 -32.88
CA ARG A 373 -17.34 69.81 -33.11
C ARG A 373 -18.05 70.95 -33.81
N GLN A 374 -17.75 72.19 -33.45
CA GLN A 374 -18.32 73.37 -34.06
C GLN A 374 -17.87 73.54 -35.51
N THR A 375 -16.55 73.42 -35.79
CA THR A 375 -16.01 73.44 -37.16
C THR A 375 -16.59 72.31 -38.00
N ARG A 376 -16.75 71.11 -37.44
CA ARG A 376 -17.40 70.00 -38.15
C ARG A 376 -18.87 70.28 -38.44
N GLN A 377 -19.61 70.89 -37.52
CA GLN A 377 -21.01 71.27 -37.72
C GLN A 377 -21.16 72.38 -38.76
N GLU A 378 -20.25 73.36 -38.79
CA GLU A 378 -20.21 74.43 -39.79
C GLU A 378 -19.86 73.89 -41.18
N LEU A 379 -18.83 73.04 -41.30
CA LEU A 379 -18.50 72.34 -42.55
C LEU A 379 -19.68 71.50 -43.04
N ARG A 380 -20.35 70.79 -42.13
CA ARG A 380 -21.53 69.99 -42.48
C ARG A 380 -22.70 70.85 -42.93
N ARG A 381 -22.93 72.01 -42.30
CA ARG A 381 -23.97 72.96 -42.73
C ARG A 381 -23.65 73.59 -44.09
N ALA A 382 -22.39 73.94 -44.34
CA ALA A 382 -21.95 74.52 -45.61
C ALA A 382 -22.04 73.50 -46.77
N LEU A 383 -21.69 72.24 -46.54
CA LEU A 383 -21.70 71.19 -47.57
C LEU A 383 -23.07 70.55 -47.81
N PHE A 384 -23.91 70.41 -46.77
CA PHE A 384 -25.17 69.64 -46.86
C PHE A 384 -26.43 70.49 -46.64
N GLY A 385 -26.30 71.81 -46.47
CA GLY A 385 -27.42 72.71 -46.18
C GLY A 385 -27.92 72.60 -44.73
N ALA A 386 -28.65 73.63 -44.27
CA ALA A 386 -29.14 73.70 -42.90
C ALA A 386 -30.24 72.63 -42.61
N PRO A 387 -30.10 71.80 -41.57
CA PRO A 387 -31.15 70.85 -41.17
C PRO A 387 -32.40 71.59 -40.68
N ARG A 388 -33.58 71.20 -41.19
CA ARG A 388 -34.89 71.73 -40.78
C ARG A 388 -35.10 71.59 -39.26
N GLU A 389 -35.53 72.67 -38.60
CA GLU A 389 -35.84 72.69 -37.17
C GLU A 389 -36.94 71.66 -36.82
N PRO A 390 -36.68 70.73 -35.86
CA PRO A 390 -37.70 69.83 -35.38
C PRO A 390 -38.68 70.57 -34.46
N ARG A 391 -39.95 70.58 -34.89
CA ARG A 391 -41.15 71.03 -34.18
C ARG A 391 -41.17 70.41 -32.76
N ARG A 392 -41.16 71.26 -31.72
CA ARG A 392 -41.24 70.85 -30.31
C ARG A 392 -42.49 69.99 -30.08
N ALA A 393 -42.30 68.69 -29.92
CA ALA A 393 -43.34 67.78 -29.46
C ALA A 393 -43.68 68.10 -28.00
N ALA A 394 -44.98 68.17 -27.71
CA ALA A 394 -45.56 68.63 -26.46
C ALA A 394 -45.00 67.91 -25.22
N ALA A 395 -44.78 68.70 -24.17
CA ALA A 395 -44.32 68.23 -22.87
C ALA A 395 -45.32 67.23 -22.27
N VAL A 396 -44.85 66.01 -22.00
CA VAL A 396 -45.57 65.02 -21.19
C VAL A 396 -45.44 65.46 -19.72
N PRO A 397 -46.54 65.75 -19.00
CA PRO A 397 -46.46 66.16 -17.60
C PRO A 397 -46.03 64.98 -16.69
N PRO A 398 -45.25 65.23 -15.64
CA PRO A 398 -44.71 64.19 -14.77
C PRO A 398 -45.81 63.53 -13.93
N ARG A 399 -45.93 62.21 -14.09
CA ARG A 399 -46.74 61.30 -13.29
C ARG A 399 -46.28 61.36 -11.83
N ARG A 400 -47.10 61.95 -10.96
CA ARG A 400 -47.00 61.78 -9.51
C ARG A 400 -47.60 60.43 -9.10
N GLU A 401 -47.19 60.00 -7.92
CA GLU A 401 -47.83 59.06 -6.98
C GLU A 401 -47.11 57.71 -6.78
N PRO A 402 -47.25 57.07 -5.60
CA PRO A 402 -47.76 57.54 -4.30
C PRO A 402 -46.71 57.56 -3.17
#